data_AF-A0A351Z767-F1
#
_entry.id   AF-A0A351Z767-F1
#
_cell.length_a   1.000
_cell.length_b   1.000
_cell.length_c   1.000
_cell.angle_alpha   90.00
_cell.angle_beta   90.00
_cell.angle_gamma   90.00
#
_symmetry.space_group_name_H-M   'P 1'
#
loop_
_entity.id
_entity.type
_entity.pdbx_description
1 polymer ?
#
loop_
_entity_poly.entity_id
_entity_poly.type
_entity_poly.pdbx_seq_one_letter_code
_entity_poly.pdbx_strand_id
1 'polypeptide(L)'
;LRDFGKRIGAVAGRIAADPAETVVAFTHGGVIRYLICRFLGLEDRHYLLFDIQPGSLTEISVEGGKGVLTRLNDRCHLEGG
;
A
#
# COMPACT_ATOMS: atom_id res chain seq x y z
N LEU A 1 -5.90 17.12 4.24
CA LEU A 1 -6.46 15.85 3.70
C LEU A 1 -6.56 15.84 2.18
N ARG A 2 -7.17 16.85 1.53
CA ARG A 2 -7.30 16.89 0.05
C ARG A 2 -5.96 16.77 -0.71
N ASP A 3 -4.91 17.43 -0.22
CA ASP A 3 -3.58 17.32 -0.83
C ASP A 3 -2.90 15.97 -0.59
N PHE A 4 -3.26 15.28 0.50
CA PHE A 4 -2.74 13.95 0.78
C PHE A 4 -3.24 12.95 -0.27
N GLY A 5 -4.56 12.88 -0.50
CA GLY A 5 -5.14 11.97 -1.50
C GLY A 5 -4.61 12.20 -2.93
N LYS A 6 -4.32 13.46 -3.30
CA LYS A 6 -3.65 13.79 -4.58
C LYS A 6 -2.24 13.21 -4.65
N ARG A 7 -1.43 13.42 -3.61
CA ARG A 7 -0.07 12.86 -3.56
C ARG A 7 -0.07 11.34 -3.60
N ILE A 8 -0.99 10.69 -2.86
CA ILE A 8 -1.12 9.23 -2.90
C ILE A 8 -1.54 8.74 -4.28
N GLY A 9 -2.47 9.42 -4.95
CA GLY A 9 -2.85 9.09 -6.32
C GLY A 9 -1.66 9.16 -7.30
N ALA A 10 -0.85 10.21 -7.19
CA ALA A 10 0.37 10.34 -8.01
C ALA A 10 1.39 9.22 -7.72
N VAL A 11 1.58 8.84 -6.45
CA VAL A 11 2.45 7.73 -6.06
C VAL A 11 1.93 6.39 -6.57
N ALA A 12 0.63 6.12 -6.42
CA ALA A 12 0.01 4.90 -6.92
C ALA A 12 0.16 4.77 -8.45
N GLY A 13 -0.04 5.87 -9.18
CA GLY A 13 0.17 5.91 -10.62
C GLY A 13 1.64 5.66 -11.01
N ARG A 14 2.60 6.22 -10.26
CA ARG A 14 4.02 5.96 -10.49
C ARG A 14 4.40 4.50 -10.24
N ILE A 15 3.90 3.89 -9.16
CA ILE A 15 4.15 2.47 -8.84
C ILE A 15 3.56 1.58 -9.94
N ALA A 16 2.32 1.82 -10.36
CA ALA A 16 1.65 0.99 -11.37
C ALA A 16 2.23 1.12 -12.79
N ALA A 17 2.93 2.23 -13.08
CA ALA A 17 3.57 2.47 -14.36
C ALA A 17 5.09 2.18 -14.34
N ASP A 18 5.63 1.76 -13.20
CA ASP A 18 7.05 1.42 -13.09
C ASP A 18 7.33 0.14 -13.89
N PRO A 19 8.39 0.11 -14.74
CA PRO A 19 8.71 -1.07 -15.52
C PRO A 19 9.34 -2.21 -14.71
N ALA A 20 9.71 -1.98 -13.44
CA ALA A 20 10.27 -3.02 -12.58
C ALA A 20 9.23 -4.09 -12.24
N GLU A 21 9.66 -5.35 -12.21
CA GLU A 21 8.83 -6.47 -11.78
C GLU A 21 8.43 -6.37 -10.30
N THR A 22 9.27 -5.76 -9.48
CA THR A 22 9.02 -5.58 -8.04
C THR A 22 9.42 -4.18 -7.60
N VAL A 23 8.47 -3.48 -6.96
CA VAL A 23 8.68 -2.16 -6.38
C VAL A 23 8.57 -2.27 -4.86
N VAL A 24 9.59 -1.82 -4.14
CA VAL A 24 9.60 -1.75 -2.67
C VAL A 24 9.52 -0.31 -2.22
N ALA A 25 8.53 0.01 -1.38
CA ALA A 25 8.31 1.35 -0.84
C ALA A 25 8.41 1.35 0.69
N PHE A 26 9.42 2.04 1.23
CA PHE A 26 9.54 2.30 2.66
C PHE A 26 8.74 3.55 3.01
N THR A 27 7.73 3.41 3.86
CA THR A 27 6.81 4.50 4.17
C THR A 27 6.09 4.30 5.51
N HIS A 28 5.11 5.15 5.82
CA HIS A 28 4.34 5.12 7.05
C HIS A 28 2.99 4.42 6.86
N GLY A 29 2.42 3.90 7.96
CA GLY A 29 1.15 3.17 7.93
C GLY A 29 -0.03 3.95 7.34
N GLY A 30 -0.04 5.28 7.44
CA GLY A 30 -1.05 6.11 6.77
C GLY A 30 -0.97 6.03 5.25
N VAL A 31 0.24 6.00 4.67
CA VAL A 31 0.44 5.87 3.23
C VAL A 31 0.06 4.46 2.77
N ILE A 32 0.49 3.44 3.51
CA ILE A 32 0.20 2.03 3.19
C ILE A 32 -1.32 1.81 3.13
N ARG A 33 -2.06 2.24 4.16
CA ARG A 33 -3.53 2.15 4.22
C ARG A 33 -4.22 2.76 2.99
N TYR A 34 -3.79 3.95 2.57
CA TYR A 34 -4.39 4.59 1.41
C TYR A 34 -3.98 3.91 0.10
N LEU A 35 -2.74 3.43 -0.04
CA LEU A 35 -2.34 2.66 -1.22
C LEU A 35 -3.15 1.37 -1.36
N ILE A 36 -3.43 0.67 -0.25
CA ILE A 36 -4.35 -0.47 -0.23
C ILE A 36 -5.72 -0.04 -0.77
N CYS A 37 -6.33 1.02 -0.22
CA CYS A 37 -7.62 1.50 -0.72
C CYS A 37 -7.59 1.79 -2.23
N ARG A 38 -6.57 2.51 -2.71
CA ARG A 38 -6.43 2.88 -4.12
C ARG A 38 -6.35 1.66 -5.03
N PHE A 39 -5.44 0.72 -4.76
CA PHE A 39 -5.23 -0.44 -5.62
C PHE A 39 -6.40 -1.43 -5.56
N LEU A 40 -7.09 -1.54 -4.41
CA LEU A 40 -8.29 -2.36 -4.28
C LEU A 40 -9.57 -1.67 -4.79
N GLY A 41 -9.49 -0.43 -5.28
CA GLY A 41 -10.66 0.33 -5.75
C GLY A 41 -11.64 0.75 -4.65
N LEU A 42 -11.17 0.80 -3.40
CA LEU A 42 -11.97 1.24 -2.25
C LEU A 42 -11.93 2.75 -2.12
N GLU A 43 -13.00 3.33 -1.58
CA GLU A 43 -12.99 4.74 -1.17
C GLU A 43 -11.98 5.00 -0.04
N ASP A 44 -11.28 6.14 -0.11
CA ASP A 44 -10.28 6.57 0.87
C ASP A 44 -10.79 6.55 2.32
N ARG A 45 -12.10 6.75 2.55
CA ARG A 45 -12.70 6.71 3.90
C ARG A 45 -12.52 5.36 4.62
N HIS A 46 -12.25 4.29 3.88
CA HIS A 46 -12.05 2.95 4.43
C HIS A 46 -10.62 2.69 4.89
N TYR A 47 -9.71 3.68 4.83
CA TYR A 47 -8.29 3.49 5.14
C TYR A 47 -8.04 2.92 6.56
N LEU A 48 -8.91 3.20 7.53
CA LEU A 48 -8.77 2.69 8.90
C LEU A 48 -9.16 1.22 9.08
N LEU A 49 -9.71 0.56 8.05
CA LEU A 49 -10.04 -0.87 8.11
C LEU A 49 -8.81 -1.78 8.13
N PHE A 50 -7.63 -1.24 7.79
CA PHE A 50 -6.39 -2.02 7.69
C PHE A 50 -5.48 -1.70 8.86
N ASP A 51 -5.12 -2.73 9.64
CA ASP A 51 -4.07 -2.59 10.63
C ASP A 51 -2.69 -2.62 9.94
N ILE A 52 -1.80 -1.73 10.38
CA ILE A 52 -0.42 -1.61 9.89
C ILE A 52 0.45 -1.24 11.08
N GLN A 53 1.28 -2.19 11.48
CA GLN A 53 2.18 -2.12 12.62
C GLN A 53 3.60 -1.73 12.19
N PRO A 54 4.41 -1.15 13.08
CA PRO A 54 5.80 -0.85 12.79
C PRO A 54 6.59 -2.09 12.35
N GLY A 55 7.42 -1.92 11.32
CA GLY A 55 8.26 -2.99 10.77
C GLY A 55 7.50 -4.08 10.04
N SER A 56 6.20 -3.90 9.74
CA SER A 56 5.45 -4.90 8.99
C SER A 56 5.62 -4.78 7.47
N LEU A 57 5.41 -5.90 6.77
CA LEU A 57 5.38 -6.00 5.33
C LEU A 57 3.94 -6.12 4.82
N THR A 58 3.63 -5.41 3.73
CA THR A 58 2.36 -5.51 3.00
C THR A 58 2.67 -5.64 1.53
N GLU A 59 2.05 -6.62 0.87
CA GLU A 59 2.30 -6.95 -0.54
C GLU A 59 1.01 -6.82 -1.34
N ILE A 60 1.12 -6.14 -2.49
CA ILE A 60 0.03 -5.98 -3.44
C ILE A 60 0.59 -6.33 -4.81
N SER A 61 0.01 -7.34 -5.46
CA SER A 61 0.26 -7.60 -6.88
C SER A 61 -0.55 -6.61 -7.71
N VAL A 62 0.08 -5.84 -8.59
CA VAL A 62 -0.56 -4.75 -9.34
C VAL A 62 -0.56 -5.05 -10.84
N GLU A 63 -1.75 -5.02 -11.45
CA GLU A 63 -1.93 -5.20 -12.90
C GLU A 63 -3.04 -4.28 -13.41
N GLY A 64 -2.80 -3.57 -14.52
CA GLY A 64 -3.80 -2.66 -15.11
C GLY A 64 -4.26 -1.54 -14.16
N GLY A 65 -3.41 -1.12 -13.22
CA GLY A 65 -3.72 -0.09 -12.22
C GLY A 65 -4.63 -0.56 -11.07
N LYS A 66 -5.03 -1.84 -11.06
CA LYS A 66 -5.71 -2.50 -9.94
C LYS A 66 -4.73 -3.42 -9.24
N GLY A 67 -5.04 -3.79 -8.00
CA GLY A 67 -4.20 -4.71 -7.24
C GLY A 67 -4.96 -5.79 -6.53
N VAL A 68 -4.23 -6.86 -6.21
CA VAL A 68 -4.63 -7.95 -5.32
C VAL A 68 -3.75 -7.88 -4.08
N LEU A 69 -4.36 -7.71 -2.90
CA LEU A 69 -3.66 -7.72 -1.62
C LEU A 69 -3.29 -9.17 -1.27
N THR A 70 -2.01 -9.52 -1.39
CA THR A 70 -1.53 -10.89 -1.16
C THR A 70 -1.00 -11.12 0.25
N ARG A 71 -0.56 -10.05 0.92
CA ARG A 71 -0.07 -10.06 2.30
C ARG A 71 -0.39 -8.74 2.97
N LEU A 72 -0.86 -8.80 4.22
CA LEU A 72 -1.17 -7.61 5.01
C LEU A 72 -0.49 -7.71 6.37
N ASN A 73 0.25 -6.67 6.74
CA ASN A 73 0.78 -6.48 8.08
C ASN A 73 1.64 -7.64 8.62
N ASP A 74 2.41 -8.29 7.75
CA ASP A 74 3.26 -9.42 8.12
C ASP A 74 4.46 -8.97 8.94
N ARG A 75 4.68 -9.62 10.09
CA ARG A 75 5.76 -9.33 11.04
C ARG A 75 6.52 -10.58 11.42
N CYS A 76 6.38 -11.69 10.69
CA CYS A 76 7.01 -12.97 11.05
C CYS A 76 8.53 -12.85 11.23
N HIS A 77 9.19 -11.97 10.47
CA HIS A 77 10.63 -11.72 10.58
C HIS A 77 11.06 -10.99 11.87
N LEU A 78 10.11 -10.45 12.65
CA LEU A 78 10.36 -9.79 13.94
C LEU A 78 10.12 -10.72 15.13
N GLU A 79 9.49 -11.88 14.92
CA GLU A 79 9.08 -12.79 16.01
C GLU A 79 10.20 -13.76 16.45
N GLY A 80 11.43 -13.59 15.95
CA GLY A 80 12.59 -14.44 16.25
C GLY A 80 13.86 -13.69 16.63
N GLY A 81 13.74 -12.49 17.21
CA GLY A 81 14.87 -11.70 17.74
C GLY A 81 15.12 -11.92 19.22
#